data_AF-C0H693-F1
#
_entry.id   AF-C0H693-F1
#
_cell.length_a   1.000
_cell.length_b   1.000
_cell.length_c   1.000
_cell.angle_alpha   90.00
_cell.angle_beta   90.00
_cell.angle_gamma   90.00
#
_symmetry.space_group_name_H-M   'P 1'
#
loop_
_entity.id
_entity.type
_entity.pdbx_description
1 polymer ?
#
loop_
_entity_poly.entity_id
_entity_poly.type
_entity_poly.pdbx_seq_one_letter_code
_entity_poly.pdbx_strand_id
1 'polypeptide(L)'
;MGVHFNICLLLLLVATISSQTLKATEKDDSTDENPFGIYRRGSQCAVYGGRCIPTSVRCPPNTFQCDLSGCSWSERCCCHL
;
A
#
# COMPACT_ATOMS: atom_id res chain seq x y z
N MET A 1 49.28 19.30 -6.13
CA MET A 1 48.51 18.04 -6.16
C MET A 1 47.35 18.07 -5.13
N GLY A 2 46.59 19.18 -5.02
CA GLY A 2 45.53 19.32 -4.01
C GLY A 2 44.09 19.26 -4.54
N VAL A 3 43.90 19.53 -5.83
CA VAL A 3 42.57 19.59 -6.47
C VAL A 3 41.95 18.21 -6.71
N HIS A 4 42.76 17.18 -6.98
CA HIS A 4 42.26 15.81 -7.17
C HIS A 4 41.64 15.23 -5.89
N PHE A 5 42.22 15.51 -4.73
CA PHE A 5 41.67 15.05 -3.45
C PHE A 5 40.28 15.63 -3.17
N ASN A 6 40.05 16.89 -3.57
CA ASN A 6 38.76 17.56 -3.38
C ASN A 6 37.65 16.91 -4.23
N ILE A 7 37.95 16.53 -5.48
CA ILE A 7 36.99 15.88 -6.37
C ILE A 7 36.59 14.50 -5.82
N CYS A 8 37.55 13.71 -5.32
CA CYS A 8 37.25 12.43 -4.68
C CYS A 8 36.38 12.58 -3.42
N LEU A 9 36.62 13.63 -2.61
CA LEU A 9 35.82 13.92 -1.43
C LEU A 9 34.37 14.29 -1.79
N LEU A 10 34.18 15.10 -2.83
CA LEU A 10 32.86 15.46 -3.36
C LEU A 10 32.06 14.24 -3.83
N LEU A 11 32.69 13.31 -4.55
CA LEU A 11 32.03 12.09 -5.02
C LEU A 11 31.58 11.17 -3.87
N LEU A 12 32.39 11.03 -2.83
CA LEU A 12 32.04 10.27 -1.61
C LEU A 12 30.86 10.88 -0.86
N LEU A 13 30.81 12.21 -0.74
CA LEU A 13 29.68 12.93 -0.13
C LEU A 13 28.37 12.70 -0.89
N VAL A 14 28.40 12.77 -2.23
CA VAL A 14 27.20 12.52 -3.05
C VAL A 14 26.69 11.08 -2.90
N ALA A 15 27.59 10.08 -2.88
CA ALA A 15 27.22 8.67 -2.75
C ALA A 15 26.61 8.33 -1.37
N THR A 16 27.13 8.93 -0.29
CA THR A 16 26.63 8.74 1.07
C THR A 16 25.27 9.41 1.29
N ILE A 17 25.03 10.56 0.67
CA ILE A 17 23.72 11.21 0.71
C ILE A 17 22.70 10.37 -0.07
N SER A 18 23.03 9.94 -1.31
CA SER A 18 22.13 9.12 -2.13
C SER A 18 21.70 7.82 -1.44
N SER A 19 22.62 7.18 -0.71
CA SER A 19 22.33 5.97 0.07
C SER A 19 21.42 6.22 1.28
N GLN A 20 21.47 7.41 1.87
CA GLN A 20 20.63 7.80 2.99
C GLN A 20 19.23 8.24 2.54
N THR A 21 19.10 8.93 1.39
CA THR A 21 17.78 9.30 0.85
C THR A 21 16.99 8.09 0.35
N LEU A 22 17.67 7.02 -0.10
CA LEU A 22 17.00 5.79 -0.56
C LEU A 22 16.53 4.88 0.59
N LYS A 23 17.17 4.96 1.77
CA LYS A 23 16.70 4.25 2.98
C LYS A 23 15.73 5.06 3.85
N ALA A 24 15.61 6.36 3.62
CA ALA A 24 14.72 7.26 4.37
C ALA A 24 13.42 7.63 3.62
N THR A 25 13.17 7.03 2.45
CA THR A 25 11.88 7.10 1.75
C THR A 25 11.06 5.82 2.00
N GLU A 26 11.07 5.33 3.24
CA GLU A 26 9.97 4.52 3.78
C GLU A 26 9.22 5.44 4.74
N LYS A 27 8.47 6.36 4.13
CA LYS A 27 7.59 7.28 4.84
C LYS A 27 6.17 6.92 4.44
N ASP A 28 5.36 6.71 5.47
CA ASP A 28 3.90 6.64 5.51
C ASP A 28 3.22 5.32 5.09
N ASP A 29 2.31 4.90 5.98
CA ASP A 29 1.26 3.86 5.84
C ASP A 29 1.58 2.44 6.35
N SER A 30 1.93 2.29 7.63
CA SER A 30 1.81 1.01 8.35
C SER A 30 1.20 1.19 9.75
N THR A 31 -0.02 1.73 9.77
CA THR A 31 -0.94 1.62 10.92
C THR A 31 -2.32 1.26 10.36
N ASP A 32 -2.47 0.01 9.95
CA ASP A 32 -3.60 -0.82 10.40
C ASP A 32 -3.32 -2.29 10.08
N GLU A 33 -3.27 -3.06 11.15
CA GLU A 33 -2.90 -4.45 11.24
C GLU A 33 -4.07 -5.31 10.73
N ASN A 34 -4.18 -5.56 9.42
CA ASN A 34 -5.00 -6.66 8.92
C ASN A 34 -4.36 -7.36 7.69
N PRO A 35 -3.77 -8.57 7.87
CA PRO A 35 -2.94 -9.23 6.86
C PRO A 35 -3.70 -9.82 5.63
N PHE A 36 -4.93 -9.38 5.35
CA PHE A 36 -5.77 -9.94 4.26
C PHE A 36 -6.41 -8.89 3.33
N GLY A 37 -6.10 -7.60 3.48
CA GLY A 37 -6.70 -6.55 2.66
C GLY A 37 -5.94 -6.30 1.35
N ILE A 38 -6.17 -7.10 0.31
CA ILE A 38 -5.85 -6.65 -1.06
C ILE A 38 -6.85 -5.54 -1.39
N TYR A 39 -6.55 -4.32 -0.97
CA TYR A 39 -7.24 -3.12 -1.43
C TYR A 39 -6.92 -2.94 -2.91
N ARG A 40 -7.67 -3.62 -3.78
CA ARG A 40 -7.76 -3.23 -5.19
C ARG A 40 -8.35 -1.83 -5.22
N ARG A 41 -7.46 -0.83 -5.21
CA ARG A 41 -7.65 0.63 -5.16
C ARG A 41 -8.53 1.22 -6.30
N GLY A 42 -9.28 0.38 -7.02
CA GLY A 42 -10.15 0.74 -8.13
C GLY A 42 -11.37 -0.17 -8.32
N SER A 43 -11.76 -0.95 -7.32
CA SER A 43 -13.02 -1.71 -7.36
C SER A 43 -14.20 -0.84 -6.91
N GLN A 44 -15.38 -0.98 -7.53
CA GLN A 44 -16.58 -0.26 -7.06
C GLN A 44 -16.85 -0.56 -5.59
N CYS A 45 -16.58 -1.80 -5.17
CA CYS A 45 -16.66 -2.21 -3.78
C CYS A 45 -15.89 -1.26 -2.85
N ALA A 46 -14.62 -0.98 -3.15
CA ALA A 46 -13.81 -0.07 -2.33
C ALA A 46 -14.29 1.39 -2.41
N VAL A 47 -14.81 1.83 -3.56
CA VAL A 47 -15.36 3.20 -3.73
C VAL A 47 -16.55 3.44 -2.82
N TYR A 48 -17.40 2.43 -2.61
CA TYR A 48 -18.55 2.51 -1.70
C TYR A 48 -18.18 2.23 -0.22
N GLY A 49 -16.89 2.20 0.13
CA GLY A 49 -16.44 1.83 1.48
C GLY A 49 -16.66 0.36 1.83
N GLY A 50 -16.91 -0.47 0.82
CA GLY A 50 -17.04 -1.91 0.95
C GLY A 50 -15.70 -2.64 0.97
N ARG A 51 -15.77 -3.90 1.38
CA ARG A 51 -14.61 -4.80 1.51
C ARG A 51 -14.86 -6.06 0.70
N CYS A 52 -13.90 -6.45 -0.14
CA CYS A 52 -13.95 -7.76 -0.79
C CYS A 52 -13.59 -8.82 0.24
N ILE A 53 -14.48 -9.80 0.44
CA ILE A 53 -14.23 -10.96 1.28
C ILE A 53 -14.45 -12.24 0.49
N PRO A 54 -13.78 -13.35 0.86
CA PRO A 54 -14.02 -14.64 0.23
C PRO A 54 -15.49 -15.04 0.33
N THR A 55 -16.04 -15.64 -0.73
CA THR A 55 -17.43 -16.16 -0.72
C THR A 55 -17.66 -17.25 0.34
N SER A 56 -16.58 -17.91 0.79
CA SER A 56 -16.58 -18.86 1.90
C SER A 56 -16.82 -18.24 3.27
N VAL A 57 -16.60 -16.93 3.44
CA VAL A 57 -16.74 -16.21 4.71
C VAL A 57 -17.97 -15.31 4.65
N ARG A 58 -18.77 -15.30 5.72
CA ARG A 58 -19.94 -14.40 5.82
C ARG A 58 -19.51 -12.95 6.01
N CYS A 59 -20.32 -12.02 5.50
CA CYS A 59 -20.10 -10.60 5.77
C CYS A 59 -20.10 -10.35 7.29
N PRO A 60 -19.16 -9.53 7.79
CA PRO A 60 -19.10 -9.18 9.21
C PRO A 60 -20.37 -8.44 9.67
N PRO A 61 -20.67 -8.45 10.99
CA PRO A 61 -21.79 -7.67 11.52
C PRO A 61 -21.65 -6.19 11.15
N ASN A 62 -22.79 -5.52 10.90
CA ASN A 62 -22.89 -4.14 10.37
C ASN A 62 -22.43 -3.98 8.91
N THR A 63 -22.39 -5.07 8.14
CA THR A 63 -22.20 -5.00 6.69
C THR A 63 -23.22 -5.86 5.96
N PHE A 64 -23.55 -5.49 4.74
CA PHE A 64 -24.45 -6.22 3.86
C PHE A 64 -23.74 -6.58 2.55
N GLN A 65 -24.18 -7.65 1.90
CA GLN A 65 -23.63 -8.05 0.61
C GLN A 65 -24.11 -7.09 -0.48
N CYS A 66 -23.17 -6.45 -1.16
CA CYS A 66 -23.40 -5.59 -2.31
C CYS A 66 -23.05 -6.33 -3.60
N ASP A 67 -23.88 -6.15 -4.62
CA ASP A 67 -23.60 -6.63 -5.97
C ASP A 67 -22.78 -5.57 -6.74
N LEU A 68 -21.51 -5.42 -6.36
CA LEU A 68 -20.61 -4.43 -6.92
C LEU A 68 -19.45 -5.10 -7.65
N SER A 69 -19.11 -4.56 -8.82
CA SER A 69 -18.01 -5.08 -9.63
C SER A 69 -16.65 -4.70 -9.01
N GLY A 70 -15.70 -5.63 -9.10
CA GLY A 70 -14.28 -5.36 -8.81
C GLY A 70 -13.64 -6.25 -7.73
N CYS A 71 -14.43 -7.09 -7.07
CA CYS A 71 -13.89 -8.24 -6.32
C CYS A 71 -13.57 -9.41 -7.28
N SER A 72 -12.75 -10.36 -6.83
CA SER A 72 -12.49 -11.58 -7.59
C SER A 72 -13.74 -12.46 -7.70
N TRP A 73 -13.74 -13.41 -8.63
CA TRP A 73 -14.79 -14.43 -8.82
C TRP A 73 -15.01 -15.32 -7.59
N SER A 74 -14.01 -15.44 -6.72
CA SER A 74 -14.07 -16.14 -5.43
C SER A 74 -14.40 -15.22 -4.25
N GLU A 75 -14.75 -13.96 -4.51
CA GLU A 75 -15.00 -12.94 -3.51
C GLU A 75 -16.34 -12.26 -3.75
N ARG A 76 -16.89 -11.70 -2.68
CA ARG A 76 -18.08 -10.85 -2.71
C ARG A 76 -17.77 -9.53 -2.04
N CYS A 77 -18.48 -8.48 -2.43
CA CYS A 77 -18.38 -7.19 -1.77
C CYS A 77 -19.31 -7.14 -0.54
N CYS A 78 -18.78 -6.75 0.61
CA CYS A 78 -19.58 -6.39 1.79
C CYS A 78 -19.48 -4.88 2.02
N CYS A 79 -20.58 -4.15 1.86
CA CYS A 79 -20.66 -2.72 2.15
C CYS A 79 -21.09 -2.48 3.60
N HIS A 80 -20.66 -1.34 4.15
CA HIS A 80 -21.18 -0.87 5.43
C HIS A 80 -22.61 -0.32 5.26
N LEU A 81 -23.47 -0.56 6.26
CA LEU A 81 -24.82 -0.01 6.33
C LEU A 81 -24.81 1.52 6.43
#